data_AF-A0A4U9TPT7-F1
#
_entry.id   AF-A0A4U9TPT7-F1
#
_cell.length_a   1.000
_cell.length_b   1.000
_cell.length_c   1.000
_cell.angle_alpha   90.00
_cell.angle_beta   90.00
_cell.angle_gamma   90.00
#
_symmetry.space_group_name_H-M   'P 1'
#
loop_
_entity.id
_entity.type
_entity.pdbx_description
1 polymer ?
#
loop_
_entity_poly.entity_id
_entity_poly.type
_entity_poly.pdbx_seq_one_letter_code
_entity_poly.pdbx_strand_id
1 'polypeptide(L)'
;MARYTQWDFIDLINRYGIAYHEKTLGQLFCDDSAQQVVDLLVQECELGQVVTRLRSEVLSVEKTDQGFELALNGESVSARSLVVASGGLSMPGLGATPFGYKLAEQFGLKVLPTRAGLVPFTLHKPLLEQSQALSGVSVPAVVTAEDGTSFRESILFTHRGLSGPAILQISSYWQPGGVCEH
;
A
#
# COMPACT_ATOMS: atom_id res chain seq x y z
N MET A 1 17.63 -10.42 -11.02
CA MET A 1 16.37 -10.11 -10.32
C MET A 1 15.36 -11.10 -10.89
N ALA A 2 14.85 -12.11 -10.20
CA ALA A 2 14.12 -12.09 -8.94
C ALA A 2 14.44 -13.35 -8.13
N ARG A 3 14.85 -13.17 -6.87
CA ARG A 3 15.14 -14.31 -5.95
C ARG A 3 13.88 -14.83 -5.25
N TYR A 4 12.80 -14.07 -5.30
CA TYR A 4 11.48 -14.39 -4.77
C TYR A 4 10.43 -13.85 -5.74
N THR A 5 9.55 -14.71 -6.20
CA THR A 5 8.54 -14.48 -7.25
C THR A 5 7.14 -14.65 -6.67
N GLN A 6 6.11 -14.31 -7.45
CA GLN A 6 4.73 -14.57 -7.07
C GLN A 6 4.45 -16.07 -6.86
N TRP A 7 5.12 -16.95 -7.59
CA TRP A 7 4.95 -18.40 -7.46
C TRP A 7 5.51 -18.92 -6.16
N ASP A 8 6.61 -18.35 -5.65
CA ASP A 8 7.16 -18.72 -4.34
C ASP A 8 6.17 -18.38 -3.20
N PHE A 9 5.43 -17.28 -3.33
CA PHE A 9 4.39 -16.91 -2.36
C PHE A 9 3.15 -17.79 -2.50
N ILE A 10 2.73 -18.10 -3.73
CA ILE A 10 1.62 -19.05 -3.99
C ILE A 10 1.96 -20.44 -3.42
N ASP A 11 3.19 -20.90 -3.58
CA ASP A 11 3.65 -22.16 -3.01
C ASP A 11 3.59 -22.14 -1.48
N LEU A 12 3.91 -21.01 -0.84
CA LEU A 12 3.77 -20.85 0.60
C LEU A 12 2.30 -20.90 1.05
N ILE A 13 1.42 -20.18 0.36
CA ILE A 13 -0.04 -20.21 0.57
C ILE A 13 -0.57 -21.66 0.49
N ASN A 14 -0.12 -22.40 -0.52
CA ASN A 14 -0.48 -23.81 -0.73
C ASN A 14 0.01 -24.73 0.41
N ARG A 15 1.23 -24.52 0.92
CA ARG A 15 1.78 -25.30 2.06
C ARG A 15 0.95 -25.13 3.33
N TYR A 16 0.36 -23.96 3.53
CA TYR A 16 -0.53 -23.66 4.64
C TYR A 16 -1.99 -24.04 4.37
N GLY A 17 -2.30 -24.59 3.19
CA GLY A 17 -3.64 -25.06 2.84
C GLY A 17 -4.67 -23.94 2.71
N ILE A 18 -4.24 -22.71 2.41
CA ILE A 18 -5.14 -21.56 2.25
C ILE A 18 -5.73 -21.58 0.84
N ALA A 19 -7.06 -21.69 0.75
CA ALA A 19 -7.77 -21.64 -0.51
C ALA A 19 -7.83 -20.22 -1.08
N TYR A 20 -7.68 -20.11 -2.40
CA TYR A 20 -7.74 -18.85 -3.12
C TYR A 20 -8.30 -19.06 -4.53
N HIS A 21 -8.86 -17.99 -5.09
CA HIS A 21 -9.33 -17.95 -6.48
C HIS A 21 -8.79 -16.72 -7.21
N GLU A 22 -8.77 -16.81 -8.53
CA GLU A 22 -8.53 -15.65 -9.39
C GLU A 22 -9.86 -14.92 -9.65
N LYS A 23 -9.85 -13.60 -9.53
CA LYS A 23 -11.01 -12.76 -9.83
C LYS A 23 -10.95 -12.19 -11.25
N THR A 24 -10.08 -11.22 -11.48
CA THR A 24 -9.85 -10.59 -12.78
C THR A 24 -8.38 -10.22 -12.91
N LEU A 25 -7.86 -10.26 -14.15
CA LEU A 25 -6.52 -9.79 -14.48
C LEU A 25 -5.40 -10.38 -13.60
N GLY A 26 -5.48 -11.67 -13.24
CA GLY A 26 -4.48 -12.31 -12.39
C GLY A 26 -4.53 -11.94 -10.91
N GLN A 27 -5.56 -11.23 -10.45
CA GLN A 27 -5.72 -10.90 -9.03
C GLN A 27 -6.20 -12.13 -8.25
N LEU A 28 -5.37 -12.59 -7.32
CA LEU A 28 -5.68 -13.70 -6.43
C LEU A 28 -6.24 -13.20 -5.10
N PHE A 29 -7.33 -13.81 -4.65
CA PHE A 29 -7.98 -13.52 -3.38
C PHE A 29 -8.14 -14.79 -2.56
N CYS A 30 -7.90 -14.72 -1.25
CA CYS A 30 -8.29 -15.78 -0.35
C CYS A 30 -9.81 -15.95 -0.38
N ASP A 31 -10.28 -17.20 -0.33
CA ASP A 31 -11.70 -17.51 -0.42
C ASP A 31 -12.46 -17.04 0.83
N ASP A 32 -11.84 -17.17 2.01
CA ASP A 32 -12.50 -16.86 3.29
C ASP A 32 -12.10 -15.49 3.85
N SER A 33 -10.82 -15.31 4.20
CA SER A 33 -10.40 -14.12 4.95
C SER A 33 -8.93 -13.76 4.74
N ALA A 34 -8.65 -12.46 4.64
CA ALA A 34 -7.28 -11.92 4.65
C ALA A 34 -6.52 -12.28 5.95
N GLN A 35 -7.24 -12.59 7.04
CA GLN A 35 -6.64 -13.03 8.29
C GLN A 35 -5.80 -14.31 8.12
N GLN A 36 -6.16 -15.20 7.18
CA GLN A 36 -5.38 -16.42 6.93
C GLN A 36 -3.94 -16.12 6.49
N VAL A 37 -3.74 -15.06 5.69
CA VAL A 37 -2.40 -14.63 5.28
C VAL A 37 -1.64 -14.01 6.45
N VAL A 38 -2.32 -13.26 7.32
CA VAL A 38 -1.70 -12.70 8.53
C VAL A 38 -1.26 -13.83 9.46
N ASP A 39 -2.12 -14.81 9.71
CA ASP A 39 -1.82 -15.95 10.58
C ASP A 39 -0.67 -16.80 10.04
N LEU A 40 -0.61 -17.01 8.72
CA LEU A 40 0.51 -17.66 8.05
C LEU A 40 1.83 -16.92 8.33
N LEU A 41 1.87 -15.59 8.15
CA LEU A 41 3.09 -14.81 8.36
C LEU A 41 3.51 -14.79 9.83
N VAL A 42 2.54 -14.75 10.76
CA VAL A 42 2.83 -14.85 12.19
C VAL A 42 3.43 -16.22 12.53
N GLN A 43 2.88 -17.31 11.97
CA GLN A 43 3.42 -18.65 12.17
C GLN A 43 4.83 -18.81 11.59
N GLU A 44 5.11 -18.26 10.40
CA GLU A 44 6.47 -18.25 9.83
C GLU A 44 7.46 -17.47 10.72
N CYS A 45 7.03 -16.35 11.30
CA CYS A 45 7.82 -15.63 12.30
C CYS A 45 8.09 -16.47 13.56
N GLU A 46 7.10 -17.20 14.07
CA GLU A 46 7.26 -18.10 15.22
C GLU A 46 8.22 -19.25 14.93
N LEU A 47 8.12 -19.88 13.75
CA LEU A 47 9.06 -20.91 13.28
C LEU A 47 10.49 -20.36 13.17
N GLY A 48 10.63 -19.12 12.71
CA GLY A 48 11.88 -18.38 12.67
C GLY A 48 12.36 -17.84 14.02
N GLN A 49 11.64 -18.12 15.11
CA GLN A 49 11.93 -17.63 16.47
C GLN A 49 12.04 -16.09 16.56
N VAL A 50 11.26 -15.38 15.74
CA VAL A 50 11.20 -13.92 15.71
C VAL A 50 10.49 -13.41 16.96
N VAL A 51 11.11 -12.48 17.67
CA VAL A 51 10.49 -11.78 18.80
C VAL A 51 9.71 -10.57 18.29
N THR A 52 8.39 -10.63 18.38
CA THR A 52 7.50 -9.53 17.98
C THR A 52 7.12 -8.69 19.18
N ARG A 53 7.28 -7.36 19.08
CA ARG A 53 6.82 -6.40 20.09
C ARG A 53 5.78 -5.46 19.49
N LEU A 54 4.55 -5.56 19.97
CA LEU A 54 3.44 -4.68 19.58
C LEU A 54 3.31 -3.52 20.56
N ARG A 55 2.67 -2.42 20.14
CA ARG A 55 2.52 -1.18 20.93
C ARG A 55 3.86 -0.57 21.36
N SER A 56 4.92 -0.86 20.61
CA SER A 56 6.26 -0.34 20.81
C SER A 56 6.58 0.66 19.71
N GLU A 57 6.26 1.93 19.96
CA GLU A 57 6.63 3.01 19.04
C GLU A 57 8.14 3.26 19.12
N VAL A 58 8.78 3.42 17.96
CA VAL A 58 10.19 3.81 17.88
C VAL A 58 10.26 5.32 17.90
N LEU A 59 10.87 5.87 18.96
CA LEU A 59 10.95 7.31 19.20
C LEU A 59 12.21 7.92 18.59
N SER A 60 13.34 7.21 18.67
CA SER A 60 14.60 7.61 18.06
C SER A 60 15.44 6.41 17.66
N VAL A 61 16.35 6.66 16.73
CA VAL A 61 17.35 5.69 16.27
C VAL A 61 18.67 6.40 16.16
N GLU A 62 19.72 5.85 16.76
CA GLU A 62 21.07 6.35 16.70
C GLU A 62 22.01 5.28 16.15
N LYS A 63 22.99 5.67 15.35
CA LYS A 63 24.03 4.78 14.88
C LYS A 63 25.19 4.81 15.87
N THR A 64 25.66 3.63 16.26
CA THR A 64 26.80 3.45 17.16
C THR A 64 27.92 2.68 16.44
N ASP A 65 29.08 2.56 17.09
CA ASP A 65 30.20 1.77 16.55
C ASP A 65 29.87 0.28 16.37
N GLN A 66 28.86 -0.22 17.11
CA GLN A 66 28.46 -1.64 17.10
C GLN A 66 27.16 -1.90 16.33
N GLY A 67 26.52 -0.86 15.78
CA GLY A 67 25.27 -0.99 15.03
C GLY A 67 24.32 0.20 15.28
N PHE A 68 23.16 -0.10 15.84
CA PHE A 68 22.08 0.84 16.09
C PHE A 68 21.55 0.70 17.51
N GLU A 69 21.20 1.84 18.11
CA GLU A 69 20.42 1.92 19.34
C GLU A 69 19.08 2.59 19.04
N LEU A 70 18.01 2.02 19.59
CA LEU A 70 16.65 2.47 19.39
C LEU A 70 16.04 2.80 20.75
N ALA A 71 15.47 3.99 20.88
CA ALA A 71 14.60 4.32 22.00
C ALA A 71 13.17 3.96 21.63
N LEU A 72 12.56 3.12 22.47
CA LEU A 72 11.16 2.73 22.41
C LEU A 72 10.42 3.37 23.61
N ASN A 73 9.10 3.22 23.65
CA ASN A 73 8.26 3.71 24.76
C ASN A 73 8.71 3.21 26.15
N GLY A 74 9.65 3.93 26.78
CA GLY A 74 10.21 3.63 28.10
C GLY A 74 11.33 2.59 28.13
N GLU A 75 11.82 2.12 26.99
CA GLU A 75 12.86 1.09 26.89
C GLU A 75 13.88 1.43 25.79
N SER A 76 15.06 0.80 25.85
CA SER A 76 16.05 0.88 24.77
C SER A 76 16.40 -0.52 24.24
N VAL A 77 16.61 -0.62 22.93
CA VAL A 77 17.01 -1.86 22.25
C VAL A 77 18.19 -1.57 21.33
N SER A 78 19.15 -2.51 21.27
CA SER A 78 20.28 -2.42 20.36
C SER A 78 20.27 -3.54 19.33
N ALA A 79 20.75 -3.25 18.12
CA ALA A 79 20.86 -4.22 17.04
C ALA A 79 22.05 -3.92 16.13
N ARG A 80 22.71 -4.97 15.61
CA ARG A 80 23.79 -4.81 14.62
C ARG A 80 23.30 -4.36 13.25
N SER A 81 22.04 -4.66 12.94
CA SER A 81 21.42 -4.34 11.65
C SER A 81 20.00 -3.87 11.89
N LEU A 82 19.57 -2.89 11.09
CA LEU A 82 18.25 -2.30 11.16
C LEU A 82 17.58 -2.39 9.79
N VAL A 83 16.39 -2.98 9.74
CA VAL A 83 15.53 -3.02 8.55
C VAL A 83 14.33 -2.12 8.79
N VAL A 84 14.09 -1.18 7.87
CA VAL A 84 12.97 -0.24 7.97
C VAL A 84 11.84 -0.70 7.06
N ALA A 85 10.75 -1.19 7.66
CA ALA A 85 9.56 -1.67 6.96
C ALA A 85 8.28 -0.98 7.47
N SER A 86 8.36 0.34 7.74
CA SER A 86 7.29 1.13 8.38
C SER A 86 6.16 1.60 7.46
N GLY A 87 6.15 1.14 6.21
CA GLY A 87 5.12 1.47 5.22
C GLY A 87 5.21 2.89 4.67
N GLY A 88 4.10 3.37 4.12
CA GLY A 88 3.99 4.70 3.51
C GLY A 88 3.10 5.67 4.31
N LEU A 89 2.60 6.71 3.64
CA LEU A 89 1.77 7.76 4.27
C LEU A 89 0.26 7.49 4.18
N SER A 90 -0.16 6.40 3.53
CA SER A 90 -1.58 6.07 3.32
C SER A 90 -2.23 5.54 4.61
N MET A 91 -3.48 5.96 4.87
CA MET A 91 -4.28 5.51 6.03
C MET A 91 -3.64 5.83 7.40
N PRO A 92 -3.39 7.11 7.74
CA PRO A 92 -2.78 7.50 9.02
C PRO A 92 -3.58 7.02 10.25
N GLY A 93 -4.90 6.91 10.15
CA GLY A 93 -5.74 6.37 11.22
C GLY A 93 -5.49 4.89 11.57
N LEU A 94 -4.79 4.14 10.72
CA LEU A 94 -4.36 2.77 10.97
C LEU A 94 -2.89 2.66 11.43
N GLY A 95 -2.23 3.79 11.71
CA GLY A 95 -0.85 3.82 12.23
C GLY A 95 0.23 4.11 11.19
N ALA A 96 -0.13 4.51 9.97
CA ALA A 96 0.85 4.98 8.99
C ALA A 96 1.47 6.31 9.43
N THR A 97 2.81 6.39 9.40
CA THR A 97 3.57 7.57 9.84
C THR A 97 4.72 7.88 8.88
N PRO A 98 5.26 9.12 8.88
CA PRO A 98 6.41 9.45 8.06
C PRO A 98 7.75 8.93 8.61
N PHE A 99 7.75 8.04 9.62
CA PHE A 99 8.96 7.64 10.36
C PHE A 99 10.09 7.15 9.46
N GLY A 100 9.80 6.25 8.51
CA GLY A 100 10.83 5.69 7.62
C GLY A 100 11.50 6.75 6.74
N TYR A 101 10.75 7.74 6.27
CA TYR A 101 11.28 8.84 5.47
C TYR A 101 12.19 9.75 6.29
N LYS A 102 11.75 10.14 7.50
CA LYS A 102 12.56 10.96 8.41
C LYS A 102 13.86 10.26 8.79
N LEU A 103 13.80 8.95 9.02
CA LEU A 103 14.99 8.16 9.33
C LEU A 103 15.96 8.07 8.14
N ALA A 104 15.43 7.95 6.92
CA ALA A 104 16.26 8.00 5.71
C ALA A 104 16.98 9.34 5.58
N GLU A 105 16.26 10.46 5.78
CA GLU A 105 16.83 11.81 5.78
C GLU A 105 17.91 11.99 6.86
N GLN A 106 17.66 11.50 8.08
CA GLN A 106 18.61 11.52 9.19
C GLN A 106 19.95 10.86 8.80
N PHE A 107 19.91 9.76 8.05
CA PHE A 107 21.10 9.06 7.57
C PHE A 107 21.61 9.57 6.21
N GLY A 108 21.15 10.74 5.76
CA GLY A 108 21.61 11.40 4.54
C GLY A 108 21.14 10.75 3.24
N LEU A 109 20.12 9.89 3.29
CA LEU A 109 19.53 9.28 2.10
C LEU A 109 18.54 10.25 1.46
N LYS A 110 18.56 10.31 0.12
CA LYS A 110 17.59 11.11 -0.64
C LYS A 110 16.21 10.48 -0.59
N VAL A 111 15.24 11.20 -0.04
CA VAL A 111 13.82 10.87 -0.13
C VAL A 111 13.22 11.52 -1.38
N LEU A 112 12.54 10.73 -2.22
CA LEU A 112 11.82 11.25 -3.38
C LEU A 112 10.48 11.87 -2.95
N PRO A 113 9.96 12.87 -3.69
CA PRO A 113 8.65 13.43 -3.40
C PRO A 113 7.57 12.35 -3.34
N THR A 114 6.78 12.36 -2.28
CA THR A 114 5.67 11.43 -2.10
C THR A 114 4.37 12.05 -2.59
N ARG A 115 3.52 11.23 -3.20
CA ARG A 115 2.16 11.60 -3.61
C ARG A 115 1.23 10.43 -3.38
N ALA A 116 -0.05 10.72 -3.22
CA ALA A 116 -1.05 9.67 -3.12
C ALA A 116 -1.18 8.95 -4.48
N GLY A 117 -1.10 7.62 -4.46
CA GLY A 117 -1.37 6.76 -5.61
C GLY A 117 -2.49 5.78 -5.26
N LEU A 118 -3.16 5.23 -6.28
CA LEU A 118 -4.34 4.38 -6.10
C LEU A 118 -5.46 5.08 -5.31
N VAL A 119 -5.76 6.34 -5.66
CA VAL A 119 -6.78 7.17 -4.99
C VAL A 119 -7.94 7.52 -5.92
N PRO A 120 -9.15 7.72 -5.38
CA PRO A 120 -10.28 8.22 -6.16
C PRO A 120 -10.06 9.67 -6.59
N PHE A 121 -10.74 10.09 -7.66
CA PHE A 121 -10.78 11.48 -8.09
C PHE A 121 -11.99 12.21 -7.54
N THR A 122 -11.77 13.41 -7.01
CA THR A 122 -12.84 14.32 -6.61
C THR A 122 -13.26 15.18 -7.79
N LEU A 123 -14.56 15.19 -8.12
CA LEU A 123 -15.09 16.04 -9.18
C LEU A 123 -15.44 17.43 -8.64
N HIS A 124 -15.26 18.45 -9.47
CA HIS A 124 -15.73 19.80 -9.15
C HIS A 124 -17.28 19.87 -9.23
N LYS A 125 -17.88 20.82 -8.49
CA LYS A 125 -19.34 20.90 -8.26
C LYS A 125 -20.22 20.70 -9.50
N PRO A 126 -20.03 21.44 -10.61
CA PRO A 126 -20.81 21.25 -11.84
C PRO A 126 -20.87 19.80 -12.35
N LEU A 127 -19.72 19.12 -12.43
CA LEU A 127 -19.67 17.71 -12.87
C LEU A 127 -20.23 16.76 -11.81
N LEU A 128 -20.05 17.08 -10.53
CA LEU A 128 -20.61 16.29 -9.45
C LEU A 128 -22.15 16.31 -9.46
N GLU A 129 -22.76 17.48 -9.67
CA GLU A 129 -24.21 17.63 -9.78
C GLU A 129 -24.79 16.82 -10.96
N GLN A 130 -24.09 16.79 -12.10
CA GLN A 130 -24.48 15.99 -13.27
C GLN A 130 -24.34 14.48 -13.04
N SER A 131 -23.32 14.06 -12.28
CA SER A 131 -23.04 12.65 -12.00
C SER A 131 -23.67 12.12 -10.71
N GLN A 132 -24.35 12.98 -9.93
CA GLN A 132 -24.93 12.61 -8.64
C GLN A 132 -25.97 11.49 -8.78
N ALA A 133 -26.79 11.54 -9.84
CA ALA A 133 -27.78 10.51 -10.16
C ALA A 133 -27.16 9.15 -10.48
N LEU A 134 -25.86 9.11 -10.80
CA LEU A 134 -25.11 7.90 -11.12
C LEU A 134 -24.37 7.32 -9.92
N SER A 135 -24.42 7.94 -8.73
CA SER A 135 -23.69 7.44 -7.56
C SER A 135 -24.07 5.98 -7.24
N GLY A 136 -23.07 5.10 -7.18
CA GLY A 136 -23.22 3.65 -7.02
C GLY A 136 -23.21 2.85 -8.32
N VAL A 137 -23.33 3.52 -9.48
CA VAL A 137 -23.25 2.87 -10.80
C VAL A 137 -21.79 2.57 -11.14
N SER A 138 -21.54 1.34 -11.57
CA SER A 138 -20.26 0.87 -12.09
C SER A 138 -20.38 0.57 -13.58
N VAL A 139 -19.47 1.10 -14.39
CA VAL A 139 -19.44 0.85 -15.85
C VAL A 139 -18.03 0.54 -16.33
N PRO A 140 -17.84 -0.41 -17.26
CA PRO A 140 -16.55 -0.59 -17.92
C PRO A 140 -16.15 0.67 -18.70
N ALA A 141 -14.91 1.12 -18.54
CA ALA A 141 -14.36 2.24 -19.29
C ALA A 141 -12.89 1.99 -19.66
N VAL A 142 -12.36 2.85 -20.53
CA VAL A 142 -10.93 3.05 -20.68
C VAL A 142 -10.64 4.44 -20.16
N VAL A 143 -9.64 4.58 -19.30
CA VAL A 143 -9.22 5.89 -18.79
C VAL A 143 -7.77 6.11 -19.18
N THR A 144 -7.49 7.25 -19.81
CA THR A 144 -6.18 7.58 -20.36
C THR A 144 -5.62 8.83 -19.68
N ALA A 145 -4.38 8.76 -19.23
CA ALA A 145 -3.64 9.91 -18.70
C ALA A 145 -2.97 10.69 -19.84
N GLU A 146 -2.54 11.92 -19.53
CA GLU A 146 -1.89 12.82 -20.49
C GLU A 146 -0.60 12.24 -21.10
N ASP A 147 0.08 11.34 -20.39
CA ASP A 147 1.28 10.64 -20.88
C ASP A 147 0.97 9.45 -21.82
N GLY A 148 -0.31 9.20 -22.12
CA GLY A 148 -0.77 8.11 -22.98
C GLY A 148 -0.98 6.78 -22.25
N THR A 149 -0.69 6.69 -20.95
CA THR A 149 -0.98 5.49 -20.16
C THR A 149 -2.49 5.28 -20.09
N SER A 150 -2.96 4.05 -20.36
CA SER A 150 -4.38 3.74 -20.33
C SER A 150 -4.69 2.46 -19.54
N PHE A 151 -5.82 2.48 -18.85
CA PHE A 151 -6.34 1.31 -18.13
C PHE A 151 -7.78 1.04 -18.55
N ARG A 152 -8.04 -0.20 -18.98
CA ARG A 152 -9.38 -0.70 -19.29
C ARG A 152 -9.93 -1.46 -18.10
N GLU A 153 -10.79 -0.81 -17.32
CA GLU A 153 -11.56 -1.46 -16.26
C GLU A 153 -12.76 -0.59 -15.86
N SER A 154 -13.50 -1.02 -14.86
CA SER A 154 -14.68 -0.39 -14.34
C SER A 154 -14.34 0.92 -13.65
N ILE A 155 -15.12 1.95 -13.96
CA ILE A 155 -15.24 3.17 -13.17
C ILE A 155 -16.47 3.05 -12.27
N LEU A 156 -16.36 3.58 -11.06
CA LEU A 156 -17.45 3.67 -10.10
C LEU A 156 -17.76 5.14 -9.84
N PHE A 157 -19.00 5.54 -10.11
CA PHE A 157 -19.49 6.85 -9.71
C PHE A 157 -19.79 6.86 -8.21
N THR A 158 -19.34 7.90 -7.52
CA THR A 158 -19.52 8.08 -6.07
C THR A 158 -20.05 9.47 -5.76
N HIS A 159 -20.58 9.65 -4.55
CA HIS A 159 -21.03 10.96 -4.05
C HIS A 159 -19.93 12.04 -3.98
N ARG A 160 -18.64 11.69 -4.14
CA ARG A 160 -17.51 12.63 -4.14
C ARG A 160 -16.82 12.77 -5.50
N GLY A 161 -17.14 11.92 -6.48
CA GLY A 161 -16.48 11.87 -7.77
C GLY A 161 -16.32 10.44 -8.30
N LEU A 162 -15.16 10.10 -8.85
CA LEU A 162 -14.93 8.83 -9.54
C LEU A 162 -13.99 7.92 -8.75
N SER A 163 -14.28 6.62 -8.77
CA SER A 163 -13.48 5.54 -8.18
C SER A 163 -13.51 4.32 -9.13
N GLY A 164 -13.22 3.13 -8.60
CA GLY A 164 -13.14 1.89 -9.37
C GLY A 164 -11.74 1.64 -9.93
N PRO A 165 -11.42 0.38 -10.31
CA PRO A 165 -10.05 -0.01 -10.64
C PRO A 165 -9.40 0.86 -11.71
N ALA A 166 -10.13 1.28 -12.75
CA ALA A 166 -9.55 2.15 -13.79
C ALA A 166 -9.09 3.52 -13.23
N ILE A 167 -9.89 4.14 -12.36
CA ILE A 167 -9.55 5.43 -11.74
C ILE A 167 -8.40 5.27 -10.74
N LEU A 168 -8.43 4.22 -9.92
CA LEU A 168 -7.37 3.97 -8.96
C LEU A 168 -6.04 3.76 -9.68
N GLN A 169 -5.99 2.93 -10.72
CA GLN A 169 -4.77 2.68 -11.50
C GLN A 169 -4.26 3.97 -12.18
N ILE A 170 -5.13 4.72 -12.87
CA ILE A 170 -4.70 5.91 -13.61
C ILE A 170 -4.29 7.08 -12.69
N SER A 171 -4.79 7.13 -11.45
CA SER A 171 -4.42 8.15 -10.46
C SER A 171 -2.92 8.22 -10.20
N SER A 172 -2.21 7.11 -10.40
CA SER A 172 -0.76 7.02 -10.22
C SER A 172 0.04 7.63 -11.37
N TYR A 173 -0.59 7.93 -12.51
CA TYR A 173 0.00 8.54 -13.72
C TYR A 173 -0.48 9.97 -13.92
N TRP A 174 -1.69 10.28 -13.43
CA TRP A 174 -2.23 11.63 -13.44
C TRP A 174 -1.41 12.61 -12.57
N GLN A 175 -1.39 13.88 -12.99
CA GLN A 175 -0.78 15.00 -12.26
C GLN A 175 -1.84 16.06 -11.98
N PRO A 176 -1.82 16.74 -10.81
CA PRO A 176 -2.69 17.87 -10.54
C PRO A 176 -2.60 18.94 -11.65
N GLY A 177 -3.72 19.21 -12.31
CA GLY A 177 -3.81 20.14 -13.45
C GLY A 177 -3.77 19.48 -14.83
N GLY A 178 -3.48 18.18 -14.92
CA GLY A 178 -3.58 17.39 -16.16
C GLY A 178 -5.03 17.07 -16.51
N VAL A 179 -5.34 17.06 -17.80
CA VAL A 179 -6.66 16.66 -18.32
C VAL A 179 -6.67 15.13 -18.46
N CYS A 180 -7.69 14.46 -17.92
CA CYS A 180 -7.97 13.07 -18.26
C CYS A 180 -8.99 13.08 -19.40
N GLU A 181 -8.61 12.57 -20.56
CA GLU A 181 -9.54 12.39 -21.69
C GLU A 181 -10.25 11.03 -21.58
N HIS A 182 -11.52 11.03 -21.99
CA HIS A 182 -12.41 9.86 -21.99
C HIS A 182 -12.22 9.00 -23.25
#